data_AF-A0A957U033-F1
#
_entry.id   AF-A0A957U033-F1
#
_cell.length_a   1.000
_cell.length_b   1.000
_cell.length_c   1.000
_cell.angle_alpha   90.00
_cell.angle_beta   90.00
_cell.angle_gamma   90.00
#
_symmetry.space_group_name_H-M   'P 1'
#
loop_
_entity.id
_entity.type
_entity.pdbx_description
1 polymer ?
#
loop_
_entity_poly.entity_id
_entity_poly.type
_entity_poly.pdbx_seq_one_letter_code
_entity_poly.pdbx_strand_id
1 'polypeptide(L)'
;GIDMLPPESGVPTIRRELTYGSTRGEILVAGRLGVWTEEADPSGGLDIDKVNAALAQLPKPLVTVGEVKAAKLYGGLVVETTLDPAEQPFLFDHKVETDLPWLPGVMGSEAMAQAASVLAPGYRVAGVEAQTNLGALKFHRNEPKTLRVTVQMMPDGNGDLLGHALVQSIFQPPKAELPPQIKDHFQGVVRLSQADVEKPTLDFVPPSVDDLPITAAEIYASFFHGPAYQVIERAGIDGARIVSLMADNLGPNAADANAQELTSPRLFEHLVQSAALWSLKTKGKMALPAGYAKATVYRSPQEADGRRLYAVVNTPNDGASYDAQLVDTDGNVYVTLAGYQTVSMS
;
A
#
# COMPACT_ATOMS: atom_id res chain seq x y z
N GLY A 1 -17.13 -15.33 -26.40
CA GLY A 1 -17.88 -14.60 -27.43
C GLY A 1 -18.10 -13.17 -26.97
N ILE A 2 -18.71 -12.33 -27.81
CA ILE A 2 -19.22 -11.02 -27.40
C ILE A 2 -20.58 -11.24 -26.74
N ASP A 3 -20.78 -10.73 -25.53
CA ASP A 3 -22.06 -10.85 -24.84
C ASP A 3 -22.92 -9.62 -25.08
N MET A 4 -24.21 -9.84 -25.34
CA MET A 4 -25.19 -8.77 -25.49
C MET A 4 -25.43 -8.07 -24.15
N LEU A 5 -25.68 -6.75 -24.20
CA LEU A 5 -26.08 -6.00 -23.01
C LEU A 5 -27.48 -6.40 -22.56
N PRO A 6 -27.73 -6.51 -21.25
CA PRO A 6 -29.09 -6.68 -20.76
C PRO A 6 -29.88 -5.36 -20.97
N PRO A 7 -31.20 -5.42 -21.24
CA PRO A 7 -32.01 -4.24 -21.58
C PRO A 7 -31.91 -3.08 -20.58
N GLU A 8 -31.82 -3.39 -19.28
CA GLU A 8 -31.69 -2.41 -18.20
C GLU A 8 -30.41 -1.57 -18.29
N SER A 9 -29.36 -2.07 -18.96
CA SER A 9 -28.12 -1.34 -19.24
C SER A 9 -28.11 -0.74 -20.65
N GLY A 10 -28.67 -1.46 -21.63
CA GLY A 10 -28.69 -1.05 -23.04
C GLY A 10 -29.60 0.15 -23.32
N VAL A 11 -30.84 0.13 -22.81
CA VAL A 11 -31.82 1.19 -23.07
C VAL A 11 -31.37 2.55 -22.54
N PRO A 12 -30.85 2.69 -21.29
CA PRO A 12 -30.32 3.97 -20.81
C PRO A 12 -29.12 4.45 -21.63
N THR A 13 -28.25 3.54 -22.06
CA THR A 13 -27.06 3.86 -22.87
C THR A 13 -27.46 4.45 -24.21
N ILE A 14 -28.38 3.80 -24.94
CA ILE A 14 -28.89 4.31 -26.22
C ILE A 14 -29.59 5.66 -26.02
N ARG A 15 -30.46 5.77 -25.00
CA ARG A 15 -31.15 7.03 -24.70
C ARG A 15 -30.15 8.15 -24.43
N ARG A 16 -29.12 7.91 -23.61
CA ARG A 16 -28.08 8.90 -23.29
C ARG A 16 -27.46 9.42 -24.57
N GLU A 17 -26.99 8.54 -25.44
CA GLU A 17 -26.24 8.92 -26.64
C GLU A 17 -27.13 9.61 -27.69
N LEU A 18 -28.41 9.26 -27.77
CA LEU A 18 -29.37 9.93 -28.67
C LEU A 18 -29.85 11.29 -28.16
N THR A 19 -29.84 11.54 -26.85
CA THR A 19 -30.51 12.74 -26.27
C THR A 19 -29.54 13.73 -25.63
N TYR A 20 -28.56 13.24 -24.87
CA TYR A 20 -27.61 14.04 -24.10
C TYR A 20 -26.15 13.83 -24.53
N GLY A 21 -25.90 12.84 -25.39
CA GLY A 21 -24.56 12.46 -25.82
C GLY A 21 -23.89 13.55 -26.65
N SER A 22 -22.69 13.96 -26.24
CA SER A 22 -21.82 14.81 -27.04
C SER A 22 -20.95 14.01 -28.02
N THR A 23 -21.09 12.69 -28.06
CA THR A 23 -20.26 11.82 -28.89
C THR A 23 -20.38 12.18 -30.37
N ARG A 24 -19.23 12.28 -31.04
CA ARG A 24 -19.10 12.52 -32.48
C ARG A 24 -18.26 11.39 -33.05
N GLY A 25 -18.89 10.24 -33.28
CA GLY A 25 -18.20 9.02 -33.71
C GLY A 25 -19.01 7.76 -33.40
N GLU A 26 -18.35 6.62 -33.49
CA GLU A 26 -18.92 5.31 -33.17
C GLU A 26 -18.70 4.98 -31.69
N ILE A 27 -19.67 4.31 -31.09
CA ILE A 27 -19.58 3.76 -29.75
C ILE A 27 -19.83 2.25 -29.82
N LEU A 28 -19.06 1.48 -29.06
CA LEU A 28 -19.30 0.06 -28.86
C LEU A 28 -19.59 -0.18 -27.38
N VAL A 29 -20.72 -0.78 -27.09
CA VAL A 29 -21.13 -1.13 -25.72
C VAL A 29 -21.62 -2.58 -25.73
N ALA A 30 -21.01 -3.42 -24.91
CA ALA A 30 -21.29 -4.84 -24.81
C ALA A 30 -21.18 -5.29 -23.34
N GLY A 31 -21.72 -6.47 -22.99
CA GLY A 31 -21.49 -7.07 -21.68
C GLY A 31 -20.03 -7.53 -21.53
N ARG A 32 -19.60 -8.42 -22.42
CA ARG A 32 -18.20 -8.85 -22.58
C ARG A 32 -17.79 -8.61 -24.03
N LEU A 33 -16.61 -8.05 -24.25
CA LEU A 33 -16.03 -7.88 -25.59
C LEU A 33 -15.36 -9.17 -26.10
N GLY A 34 -15.12 -10.14 -25.22
CA GLY A 34 -14.64 -11.47 -25.59
C GLY A 34 -13.29 -11.43 -26.31
N VAL A 35 -13.22 -12.04 -27.49
CA VAL A 35 -12.00 -12.15 -28.30
C VAL A 35 -11.39 -10.79 -28.66
N TRP A 36 -12.16 -9.70 -28.63
CA TRP A 36 -11.65 -8.35 -28.89
C TRP A 36 -10.82 -7.77 -27.74
N THR A 37 -10.89 -8.38 -26.56
CA THR A 37 -10.05 -8.05 -25.40
C THR A 37 -8.94 -9.09 -25.16
N GLU A 38 -8.80 -10.07 -26.04
CA GLU A 38 -7.66 -10.99 -26.00
C GLU A 38 -6.40 -10.26 -26.46
N GLU A 39 -5.31 -10.43 -25.72
CA GLU A 39 -4.02 -9.81 -26.05
C GLU A 39 -3.40 -10.54 -27.24
N ALA A 40 -3.01 -9.78 -28.28
CA ALA A 40 -2.36 -10.35 -29.46
C ALA A 40 -0.96 -10.92 -29.17
N ASP A 41 -0.26 -10.32 -28.20
CA ASP A 41 1.05 -10.77 -27.72
C ASP A 41 0.96 -11.12 -26.22
N PRO A 42 1.51 -12.25 -25.75
CA PRO A 42 1.45 -12.65 -24.34
C PRO A 42 2.03 -11.61 -23.35
N SER A 43 3.01 -10.82 -23.80
CA SER A 43 3.66 -9.75 -23.05
C SER A 43 2.98 -8.38 -23.23
N GLY A 44 1.98 -8.27 -24.11
CA GLY A 44 1.40 -7.00 -24.55
C GLY A 44 2.31 -6.20 -25.49
N GLY A 45 3.35 -6.83 -26.06
CA GLY A 45 4.34 -6.20 -26.95
C GLY A 45 5.50 -5.54 -26.20
N LEU A 46 5.61 -5.74 -24.88
CA LEU A 46 6.71 -5.25 -24.06
C LEU A 46 7.93 -6.17 -24.20
N ASP A 47 9.11 -5.57 -24.42
CA ASP A 47 10.39 -6.29 -24.33
C ASP A 47 10.75 -6.52 -22.86
N ILE A 48 10.24 -7.62 -22.30
CA ILE A 48 10.38 -7.96 -20.87
C ILE A 48 11.84 -8.12 -20.44
N ASP A 49 12.70 -8.65 -21.32
CA ASP A 49 14.12 -8.85 -21.01
C ASP A 49 14.82 -7.51 -20.82
N LYS A 50 14.56 -6.55 -21.71
CA LYS A 50 15.11 -5.19 -21.57
C LYS A 50 14.59 -4.47 -20.33
N VAL A 51 13.30 -4.59 -20.03
CA VAL A 51 12.72 -3.96 -18.84
C VAL A 51 13.34 -4.54 -17.57
N ASN A 52 13.40 -5.87 -17.46
CA ASN A 52 13.99 -6.54 -16.30
C ASN A 52 15.49 -6.24 -16.17
N ALA A 53 16.23 -6.18 -17.28
CA ALA A 53 17.64 -5.77 -17.26
C ALA A 53 17.84 -4.32 -16.78
N ALA A 54 16.96 -3.40 -17.18
CA ALA A 54 16.99 -2.01 -16.71
C ALA A 54 16.65 -1.91 -15.22
N LEU A 55 15.64 -2.66 -14.74
CA LEU A 55 15.27 -2.71 -13.33
C LEU A 55 16.40 -3.28 -12.45
N ALA A 56 17.09 -4.32 -12.92
CA ALA A 56 18.24 -4.90 -12.23
C ALA A 56 19.44 -3.95 -12.11
N GLN A 57 19.49 -2.89 -12.93
CA GLN A 57 20.55 -1.87 -12.91
C GLN A 57 20.17 -0.61 -12.11
N LEU A 58 18.98 -0.57 -11.50
CA LEU A 58 18.60 0.57 -10.67
C LEU A 58 19.59 0.75 -9.49
N PRO A 59 20.07 1.98 -9.23
CA PRO A 59 20.98 2.24 -8.11
C PRO A 59 20.37 1.89 -6.74
N LYS A 60 19.04 1.96 -6.64
CA LYS A 60 18.26 1.58 -5.47
C LYS A 60 17.21 0.57 -5.91
N PRO A 61 17.29 -0.70 -5.49
CA PRO A 61 16.36 -1.72 -5.97
C PRO A 61 14.95 -1.52 -5.42
N LEU A 62 13.97 -1.91 -6.22
CA LEU A 62 12.56 -1.98 -5.84
C LEU A 62 12.27 -3.39 -5.30
N VAL A 63 12.39 -3.56 -3.98
CA VAL A 63 12.34 -4.90 -3.32
C VAL A 63 11.06 -5.69 -3.59
N THR A 64 9.95 -5.01 -3.90
CA THR A 64 8.66 -5.65 -4.21
C THR A 64 8.42 -5.83 -5.71
N VAL A 65 9.41 -5.52 -6.56
CA VAL A 65 9.39 -5.70 -8.02
C VAL A 65 10.51 -6.65 -8.44
N GLY A 66 10.17 -7.92 -8.64
CA GLY A 66 11.10 -8.97 -9.08
C GLY A 66 11.21 -9.03 -10.60
N GLU A 67 10.20 -9.59 -11.25
CA GLU A 67 10.16 -9.78 -12.71
C GLU A 67 8.88 -9.18 -13.30
N VAL A 68 9.04 -8.29 -14.28
CA VAL A 68 7.95 -7.85 -15.14
C VAL A 68 7.65 -8.96 -16.15
N LYS A 69 6.42 -9.47 -16.09
CA LYS A 69 5.95 -10.59 -16.94
C LYS A 69 5.24 -10.12 -18.20
N ALA A 70 4.55 -8.98 -18.13
CA ALA A 70 3.81 -8.39 -19.25
C ALA A 70 3.37 -6.96 -18.93
N ALA A 71 3.08 -6.17 -19.96
CA ALA A 71 2.27 -4.95 -19.87
C ALA A 71 1.18 -5.01 -20.95
N LYS A 72 0.04 -5.54 -20.55
CA LYS A 72 -1.11 -5.87 -21.41
C LYS A 72 -2.01 -4.66 -21.61
N LEU A 73 -2.61 -4.52 -22.79
CA LEU A 73 -3.49 -3.37 -23.09
C LEU A 73 -4.71 -3.34 -22.16
N TYR A 74 -5.35 -4.48 -21.96
CA TYR A 74 -6.54 -4.61 -21.11
C TYR A 74 -6.22 -5.23 -19.75
N GLY A 75 -5.09 -5.93 -19.64
CA GLY A 75 -4.64 -6.59 -18.40
C GLY A 75 -3.69 -5.76 -17.52
N GLY A 76 -3.15 -4.65 -18.01
CA GLY A 76 -2.17 -3.82 -17.30
C GLY A 76 -0.79 -4.48 -17.15
N LEU A 77 0.06 -3.85 -16.34
CA LEU A 77 1.34 -4.42 -15.92
C LEU A 77 1.11 -5.65 -15.05
N VAL A 78 1.95 -6.66 -15.22
CA VAL A 78 2.05 -7.83 -14.34
C VAL A 78 3.49 -7.96 -13.85
N VAL A 79 3.67 -7.91 -12.54
CA VAL A 79 4.94 -8.12 -11.85
C VAL A 79 4.81 -9.34 -10.95
N GLU A 80 5.83 -10.19 -10.93
CA GLU A 80 5.95 -11.30 -9.98
C GLU A 80 7.20 -11.13 -9.12
N THR A 81 7.06 -11.29 -7.81
CA THR A 81 8.15 -11.09 -6.85
C THR A 81 8.11 -12.18 -5.79
N THR A 82 9.20 -12.93 -5.63
CA THR A 82 9.32 -13.87 -4.52
C THR A 82 9.94 -13.18 -3.32
N LEU A 83 9.24 -13.21 -2.19
CA LEU A 83 9.76 -12.72 -0.92
C LEU A 83 10.00 -13.88 0.04
N ASP A 84 11.12 -13.81 0.77
CA ASP A 84 11.50 -14.76 1.81
C ASP A 84 11.52 -14.09 3.19
N PRO A 85 10.70 -14.57 4.16
CA PRO A 85 10.77 -14.08 5.53
C PRO A 85 12.09 -14.30 6.25
N ALA A 86 12.93 -15.22 5.80
CA ALA A 86 14.27 -15.42 6.33
C ALA A 86 15.26 -14.33 5.87
N GLU A 87 14.96 -13.64 4.77
CA GLU A 87 15.81 -12.61 4.20
C GLU A 87 15.31 -11.19 4.52
N GLN A 88 13.99 -10.97 4.49
CA GLN A 88 13.40 -9.65 4.56
C GLN A 88 13.02 -9.26 6.00
N PRO A 89 13.65 -8.23 6.61
CA PRO A 89 13.31 -7.77 7.95
C PRO A 89 11.83 -7.38 8.11
N PHE A 90 11.22 -6.72 7.12
CA PHE A 90 9.79 -6.38 7.15
C PHE A 90 8.84 -7.59 7.20
N LEU A 91 9.31 -8.79 6.89
CA LEU A 91 8.57 -10.04 7.12
C LEU A 91 9.01 -10.70 8.42
N PHE A 92 10.33 -10.78 8.67
CA PHE A 92 10.88 -11.41 9.86
C PHE A 92 10.34 -10.77 11.15
N ASP A 93 10.21 -9.45 11.16
CA ASP A 93 9.77 -8.65 12.30
C ASP A 93 8.27 -8.30 12.26
N HIS A 94 7.50 -8.92 11.37
CA HIS A 94 6.04 -8.81 11.33
C HIS A 94 5.39 -10.21 11.34
N LYS A 95 5.44 -10.85 12.51
CA LYS A 95 5.06 -12.25 12.74
C LYS A 95 3.94 -12.37 13.76
N VAL A 96 2.74 -12.73 13.33
CA VAL A 96 1.57 -12.90 14.22
C VAL A 96 1.75 -14.10 15.16
N GLU A 97 2.44 -15.13 14.69
CA GLU A 97 2.89 -16.30 15.46
C GLU A 97 4.35 -16.60 15.07
N THR A 98 5.09 -17.37 15.89
CA THR A 98 6.53 -17.63 15.70
C THR A 98 6.94 -17.98 14.26
N ASP A 99 6.15 -18.80 13.56
CA ASP A 99 6.42 -19.27 12.20
C ASP A 99 5.38 -18.80 11.17
N LEU A 100 4.67 -17.70 11.48
CA LEU A 100 3.65 -17.13 10.61
C LEU A 100 3.86 -15.62 10.34
N PRO A 101 4.88 -15.25 9.56
CA PRO A 101 5.02 -13.91 8.99
C PRO A 101 3.81 -13.55 8.13
N TRP A 102 3.34 -12.32 8.28
CA TRP A 102 2.34 -11.73 7.39
C TRP A 102 3.00 -10.57 6.64
N LEU A 103 2.70 -10.38 5.35
CA LEU A 103 3.10 -9.14 4.68
C LEU A 103 2.42 -7.96 5.38
N PRO A 104 3.16 -6.99 5.93
CA PRO A 104 2.56 -5.80 6.53
C PRO A 104 1.69 -5.08 5.50
N GLY A 105 0.53 -4.54 5.93
CA GLY A 105 -0.36 -3.80 5.02
C GLY A 105 0.32 -2.61 4.34
N VAL A 106 1.26 -1.97 5.03
CA VAL A 106 2.10 -0.88 4.50
C VAL A 106 3.05 -1.35 3.40
N MET A 107 3.51 -2.61 3.44
CA MET A 107 4.28 -3.21 2.35
C MET A 107 3.39 -3.63 1.18
N GLY A 108 2.10 -3.86 1.41
CA GLY A 108 1.10 -3.95 0.34
C GLY A 108 0.97 -2.64 -0.44
N SER A 109 0.91 -1.51 0.26
CA SER A 109 0.96 -0.16 -0.34
C SER A 109 2.24 0.06 -1.13
N GLU A 110 3.38 -0.30 -0.55
CA GLU A 110 4.69 -0.21 -1.21
C GLU A 110 4.75 -1.06 -2.49
N ALA A 111 4.24 -2.29 -2.45
CA ALA A 111 4.20 -3.18 -3.60
C ALA A 111 3.40 -2.60 -4.77
N MET A 112 2.23 -2.03 -4.47
CA MET A 112 1.43 -1.32 -5.46
C MET A 112 2.19 -0.12 -6.04
N ALA A 113 2.80 0.70 -5.17
CA ALA A 113 3.53 1.91 -5.58
C ALA A 113 4.76 1.61 -6.44
N GLN A 114 5.57 0.64 -6.05
CA GLN A 114 6.75 0.22 -6.81
C GLN A 114 6.35 -0.35 -8.17
N ALA A 115 5.35 -1.23 -8.23
CA ALA A 115 4.87 -1.76 -9.50
C ALA A 115 4.32 -0.66 -10.42
N ALA A 116 3.53 0.27 -9.89
CA ALA A 116 2.98 1.37 -10.69
C ALA A 116 4.08 2.28 -11.26
N SER A 117 5.16 2.51 -10.50
CA SER A 117 6.29 3.34 -10.94
C SER A 117 7.02 2.78 -12.18
N VAL A 118 6.99 1.46 -12.41
CA VAL A 118 7.63 0.82 -13.57
C VAL A 118 7.04 1.33 -14.89
N LEU A 119 5.74 1.63 -14.93
CA LEU A 119 5.06 2.14 -16.13
C LEU A 119 5.13 3.67 -16.28
N ALA A 120 5.64 4.39 -15.27
CA ALA A 120 5.62 5.85 -15.24
C ALA A 120 7.01 6.44 -14.91
N PRO A 121 8.04 6.17 -15.73
CA PRO A 121 9.34 6.79 -15.55
C PRO A 121 9.21 8.33 -15.60
N GLY A 122 9.86 9.02 -14.65
CA GLY A 122 9.77 10.48 -14.52
C GLY A 122 8.56 10.99 -13.73
N TYR A 123 7.71 10.10 -13.21
CA TYR A 123 6.68 10.43 -12.22
C TYR A 123 7.16 10.06 -10.83
N ARG A 124 6.67 10.78 -9.81
CA ARG A 124 6.80 10.35 -8.41
C ARG A 124 5.50 9.72 -7.94
N VAL A 125 5.57 8.85 -6.95
CA VAL A 125 4.39 8.39 -6.21
C VAL A 125 3.94 9.51 -5.28
N ALA A 126 2.78 10.09 -5.54
CA ALA A 126 2.18 11.14 -4.72
C ALA A 126 1.39 10.57 -3.54
N GLY A 127 0.85 9.36 -3.67
CA GLY A 127 0.13 8.68 -2.61
C GLY A 127 -0.57 7.42 -3.08
N VAL A 128 -1.23 6.76 -2.12
CA VAL A 128 -2.09 5.61 -2.36
C VAL A 128 -3.49 5.97 -1.87
N GLU A 129 -4.50 5.72 -2.70
CA GLU A 129 -5.90 6.07 -2.50
C GLU A 129 -6.76 4.79 -2.49
N ALA A 130 -7.86 4.82 -1.74
CA ALA A 130 -8.87 3.76 -1.66
C ALA A 130 -8.29 2.35 -1.41
N GLN A 131 -7.28 2.24 -0.54
CA GLN A 131 -6.72 0.93 -0.23
C GLN A 131 -7.72 0.09 0.57
N THR A 132 -7.93 -1.15 0.14
CA THR A 132 -8.68 -2.17 0.88
C THR A 132 -7.78 -3.38 1.14
N ASN A 133 -7.78 -3.85 2.38
CA ASN A 133 -7.11 -5.09 2.75
C ASN A 133 -8.14 -6.23 2.65
N LEU A 134 -8.03 -7.03 1.59
CA LEU A 134 -8.94 -8.11 1.25
C LEU A 134 -8.66 -9.39 2.06
N GLY A 135 -7.42 -9.55 2.53
CA GLY A 135 -7.06 -10.61 3.45
C GLY A 135 -5.56 -10.69 3.69
N ALA A 136 -5.18 -11.26 4.84
CA ALA A 136 -3.78 -11.43 5.21
C ALA A 136 -3.01 -12.27 4.19
N LEU A 137 -1.83 -11.79 3.81
CA LEU A 137 -0.87 -12.51 2.99
C LEU A 137 0.14 -13.20 3.90
N LYS A 138 -0.04 -14.52 4.08
CA LYS A 138 0.65 -15.31 5.10
C LYS A 138 1.76 -16.15 4.50
N PHE A 139 2.94 -16.13 5.12
CA PHE A 139 4.08 -16.98 4.75
C PHE A 139 4.09 -18.19 5.68
N HIS A 140 3.33 -19.22 5.30
CA HIS A 140 3.19 -20.42 6.13
C HIS A 140 4.54 -21.12 6.34
N ARG A 141 4.83 -21.51 7.59
CA ARG A 141 6.07 -22.21 7.98
C ARG A 141 7.33 -21.41 7.65
N ASN A 142 7.22 -20.09 7.62
CA ASN A 142 8.32 -19.19 7.25
C ASN A 142 8.93 -19.51 5.86
N GLU A 143 8.14 -20.09 4.94
CA GLU A 143 8.58 -20.42 3.58
C GLU A 143 8.41 -19.22 2.63
N PRO A 144 9.29 -19.06 1.62
CA PRO A 144 9.15 -18.06 0.58
C PRO A 144 7.81 -18.13 -0.15
N LYS A 145 7.34 -16.98 -0.66
CA LYS A 145 6.12 -16.91 -1.47
C LYS A 145 6.26 -15.91 -2.60
N THR A 146 5.77 -16.31 -3.78
CA THR A 146 5.62 -15.43 -4.94
C THR A 146 4.34 -14.61 -4.84
N LEU A 147 4.52 -13.30 -4.87
CA LEU A 147 3.51 -12.28 -5.02
C LEU A 147 3.30 -11.98 -6.49
N ARG A 148 2.08 -11.65 -6.87
CA ARG A 148 1.76 -11.05 -8.15
C ARG A 148 1.16 -9.68 -7.92
N VAL A 149 1.73 -8.64 -8.52
CA VAL A 149 1.17 -7.29 -8.50
C VAL A 149 0.71 -6.96 -9.91
N THR A 150 -0.56 -6.60 -10.07
CA THR A 150 -1.08 -6.07 -11.33
C THR A 150 -1.35 -4.58 -11.20
N VAL A 151 -1.09 -3.80 -12.25
CA VAL A 151 -1.37 -2.36 -12.29
C VAL A 151 -1.97 -1.97 -13.63
N GLN A 152 -3.19 -1.43 -13.59
CA GLN A 152 -3.81 -0.79 -14.76
C GLN A 152 -3.67 0.72 -14.64
N MET A 153 -2.93 1.32 -15.58
CA MET A 153 -2.67 2.76 -15.59
C MET A 153 -3.75 3.51 -16.35
N MET A 154 -4.26 4.59 -15.78
CA MET A 154 -5.20 5.51 -16.43
C MET A 154 -4.72 6.96 -16.28
N PRO A 155 -4.89 7.81 -17.31
CA PRO A 155 -4.66 9.24 -17.15
C PRO A 155 -5.73 9.88 -16.26
N ASP A 156 -5.34 10.89 -15.49
CA ASP A 156 -6.22 11.75 -14.69
C ASP A 156 -5.97 13.23 -15.03
N GLY A 157 -6.73 14.14 -14.43
CA GLY A 157 -6.55 15.57 -14.59
C GLY A 157 -5.13 16.05 -14.25
N ASN A 158 -4.73 17.19 -14.83
CA ASN A 158 -3.44 17.85 -14.59
C ASN A 158 -2.18 17.04 -14.98
N GLY A 159 -2.34 15.99 -15.79
CA GLY A 159 -1.23 15.16 -16.23
C GLY A 159 -0.82 14.11 -15.20
N ASP A 160 -1.62 13.88 -14.16
CA ASP A 160 -1.43 12.76 -13.23
C ASP A 160 -1.79 11.42 -13.90
N LEU A 161 -1.24 10.34 -13.35
CA LEU A 161 -1.62 8.97 -13.68
C LEU A 161 -2.17 8.26 -12.43
N LEU A 162 -3.18 7.43 -12.63
CA LEU A 162 -3.78 6.57 -11.61
C LEU A 162 -3.49 5.11 -11.94
N GLY A 163 -2.68 4.46 -11.11
CA GLY A 163 -2.41 3.03 -11.18
C GLY A 163 -3.37 2.24 -10.30
N HIS A 164 -4.40 1.63 -10.88
CA HIS A 164 -5.29 0.71 -10.18
C HIS A 164 -4.54 -0.60 -9.97
N ALA A 165 -4.23 -0.91 -8.71
CA ALA A 165 -3.32 -1.98 -8.36
C ALA A 165 -3.98 -3.07 -7.52
N LEU A 166 -3.57 -4.30 -7.74
CA LEU A 166 -3.97 -5.48 -6.98
C LEU A 166 -2.75 -6.32 -6.64
N VAL A 167 -2.61 -6.68 -5.36
CA VAL A 167 -1.58 -7.58 -4.85
C VAL A 167 -2.22 -8.92 -4.54
N GLN A 168 -1.70 -9.96 -5.19
CA GLN A 168 -2.18 -11.33 -5.09
C GLN A 168 -1.04 -12.25 -4.64
N SER A 169 -1.39 -13.40 -4.08
CA SER A 169 -0.45 -14.53 -3.95
C SER A 169 -0.78 -15.61 -4.96
N ILE A 170 0.26 -16.28 -5.45
CA ILE A 170 0.12 -17.45 -6.30
C ILE A 170 0.60 -18.66 -5.50
N PHE A 171 -0.28 -19.66 -5.37
CA PHE A 171 0.09 -20.97 -4.83
C PHE A 171 -0.07 -22.01 -5.93
N GLN A 172 1.04 -22.61 -6.35
CA GLN A 172 1.03 -23.77 -7.22
C GLN A 172 0.89 -25.03 -6.35
N PRO A 173 -0.20 -25.82 -6.48
CA PRO A 173 -0.30 -27.09 -5.77
C PRO A 173 0.83 -28.05 -6.19
N PRO A 174 1.28 -28.96 -5.29
CA PRO A 174 2.36 -29.91 -5.59
C PRO A 174 2.08 -30.81 -6.80
N LYS A 175 0.79 -31.05 -7.10
CA LYS A 175 0.34 -31.71 -8.32
C LYS A 175 0.29 -30.67 -9.44
N ALA A 176 1.25 -30.75 -10.37
CA ALA A 176 1.43 -29.78 -11.46
C ALA A 176 0.21 -29.70 -12.40
N GLU A 177 -0.61 -30.75 -12.47
CA GLU A 177 -1.86 -30.79 -13.23
C GLU A 177 -2.99 -29.93 -12.63
N LEU A 178 -2.87 -29.52 -11.36
CA LEU A 178 -3.85 -28.63 -10.74
C LEU A 178 -3.53 -27.17 -11.06
N PRO A 179 -4.55 -26.36 -11.37
CA PRO A 179 -4.34 -24.94 -11.66
C PRO A 179 -3.79 -24.21 -10.43
N PRO A 180 -2.97 -23.15 -10.63
CA PRO A 180 -2.55 -22.28 -9.55
C PRO A 180 -3.76 -21.70 -8.82
N GLN A 181 -3.68 -21.61 -7.49
CA GLN A 181 -4.64 -20.89 -6.68
C GLN A 181 -4.17 -19.45 -6.53
N ILE A 182 -5.02 -18.51 -6.93
CA ILE A 182 -4.76 -17.07 -6.83
C ILE A 182 -5.64 -16.51 -5.73
N LYS A 183 -5.05 -15.71 -4.84
CA LYS A 183 -5.77 -15.04 -3.76
C LYS A 183 -5.41 -13.56 -3.71
N ASP A 184 -6.45 -12.73 -3.62
CA ASP A 184 -6.32 -11.28 -3.49
C ASP A 184 -6.06 -10.88 -2.03
N HIS A 185 -5.17 -9.91 -1.83
CA HIS A 185 -4.73 -9.49 -0.50
C HIS A 185 -4.88 -7.99 -0.28
N PHE A 186 -4.46 -7.18 -1.24
CA PHE A 186 -4.51 -5.72 -1.17
C PHE A 186 -4.94 -5.18 -2.52
N GLN A 187 -5.79 -4.17 -2.50
CA GLN A 187 -6.13 -3.40 -3.70
C GLN A 187 -6.10 -1.91 -3.36
N GLY A 188 -5.82 -1.07 -4.34
CA GLY A 188 -5.81 0.39 -4.17
C GLY A 188 -5.51 1.11 -5.46
N VAL A 189 -5.40 2.44 -5.37
CA VAL A 189 -5.06 3.31 -6.51
C VAL A 189 -3.80 4.09 -6.17
N VAL A 190 -2.74 3.92 -6.94
CA VAL A 190 -1.51 4.69 -6.79
C VAL A 190 -1.63 5.95 -7.62
N ARG A 191 -1.52 7.12 -6.99
CA ARG A 191 -1.44 8.40 -7.70
C ARG A 191 0.01 8.71 -8.03
N LEU A 192 0.29 8.91 -9.31
CA LEU A 192 1.59 9.28 -9.84
C LEU A 192 1.49 10.69 -10.41
N SER A 193 2.44 11.55 -10.09
CA SER A 193 2.41 12.95 -10.51
C SER A 193 3.80 13.50 -10.83
N GLN A 194 3.86 14.48 -11.73
CA GLN A 194 5.08 15.23 -12.06
C GLN A 194 5.14 16.61 -11.38
N ALA A 195 4.02 17.13 -10.90
CA ALA A 195 3.95 18.44 -10.23
C ALA A 195 4.68 18.40 -8.88
N ASP A 196 5.19 19.51 -8.35
CA ASP A 196 5.74 19.49 -6.99
C ASP A 196 4.67 19.13 -5.94
N VAL A 197 5.09 18.53 -4.82
CA VAL A 197 4.19 18.28 -3.70
C VAL A 197 4.20 19.50 -2.77
N GLU A 198 3.03 20.08 -2.52
CA GLU A 198 2.90 21.04 -1.43
C GLU A 198 3.18 20.31 -0.12
N LYS A 199 4.11 20.85 0.67
CA LYS A 199 4.61 20.21 1.89
C LYS A 199 3.94 20.86 3.11
N PRO A 200 2.87 20.26 3.68
CA PRO A 200 2.12 20.89 4.74
C PRO A 200 2.90 20.96 6.05
N THR A 201 2.44 21.85 6.91
CA THR A 201 2.86 22.01 8.30
C THR A 201 1.64 21.89 9.23
N LEU A 202 1.88 21.42 10.45
CA LEU A 202 0.91 21.36 11.53
C LEU A 202 1.42 22.26 12.66
N ASP A 203 0.53 23.06 13.25
CA ASP A 203 0.83 23.73 14.52
C ASP A 203 0.96 22.67 15.61
N PHE A 204 2.20 22.28 15.90
CA PHE A 204 2.53 21.14 16.74
C PHE A 204 3.55 21.53 17.81
N VAL A 205 3.18 21.28 19.06
CA VAL A 205 4.08 21.40 20.20
C VAL A 205 4.44 19.98 20.64
N PRO A 206 5.73 19.58 20.58
CA PRO A 206 6.16 18.27 21.03
C PRO A 206 5.76 18.02 22.48
N PRO A 207 5.08 16.91 22.79
CA PRO A 207 4.73 16.55 24.17
C PRO A 207 5.99 16.25 24.98
N SER A 208 5.92 16.46 26.30
CA SER A 208 6.97 16.03 27.21
C SER A 208 6.98 14.51 27.36
N VAL A 209 8.05 13.97 27.94
CA VAL A 209 8.13 12.52 28.21
C VAL A 209 7.03 12.06 29.17
N ASP A 210 6.63 12.92 30.11
CA ASP A 210 5.57 12.62 31.10
C ASP A 210 4.19 12.54 30.44
N ASP A 211 3.98 13.26 29.34
CA ASP A 211 2.76 13.18 28.53
C ASP A 211 2.70 11.89 27.69
N LEU A 212 3.81 11.16 27.56
CA LEU A 212 3.93 9.90 26.81
C LEU A 212 4.29 8.72 27.76
N PRO A 213 3.39 8.32 28.68
CA PRO A 213 3.71 7.34 29.71
C PRO A 213 3.85 5.90 29.20
N ILE A 214 3.21 5.55 28.09
CA ILE A 214 3.19 4.18 27.55
C ILE A 214 4.52 3.92 26.85
N THR A 215 5.32 2.98 27.34
CA THR A 215 6.67 2.69 26.81
C THR A 215 6.66 1.65 25.70
N ALA A 216 7.70 1.62 24.86
CA ALA A 216 7.92 0.57 23.86
C ALA A 216 7.81 -0.84 24.46
N ALA A 217 8.42 -1.07 25.63
CA ALA A 217 8.34 -2.36 26.33
C ALA A 217 6.89 -2.76 26.65
N GLU A 218 6.04 -1.81 27.05
CA GLU A 218 4.62 -2.06 27.31
C GLU A 218 3.83 -2.31 26.02
N ILE A 219 4.14 -1.56 24.95
CA ILE A 219 3.49 -1.69 23.64
C ILE A 219 3.80 -3.07 23.04
N TYR A 220 5.08 -3.42 22.96
CA TYR A 220 5.56 -4.65 22.31
C TYR A 220 5.48 -5.90 23.19
N ALA A 221 5.00 -5.77 24.43
CA ALA A 221 4.50 -6.91 25.19
C ALA A 221 3.16 -7.44 24.63
N SER A 222 2.39 -6.61 23.90
CA SER A 222 1.11 -6.98 23.30
C SER A 222 1.13 -7.03 21.77
N PHE A 223 2.07 -6.31 21.14
CA PHE A 223 2.21 -6.24 19.70
C PHE A 223 3.18 -7.31 19.21
N PHE A 224 2.89 -7.92 18.06
CA PHE A 224 3.66 -9.04 17.51
C PHE A 224 4.87 -8.60 16.65
N HIS A 225 5.30 -7.35 16.81
CA HIS A 225 6.35 -6.74 15.98
C HIS A 225 7.74 -6.94 16.58
N GLY A 226 8.67 -7.35 15.73
CA GLY A 226 10.10 -7.44 16.04
C GLY A 226 10.86 -6.14 15.74
N PRO A 227 12.17 -6.08 16.04
CA PRO A 227 12.94 -4.84 16.10
C PRO A 227 12.83 -3.89 14.89
N ALA A 228 12.81 -4.37 13.64
CA ALA A 228 12.69 -3.50 12.48
C ALA A 228 11.33 -2.77 12.38
N TYR A 229 10.30 -3.30 13.06
CA TYR A 229 8.92 -2.82 13.07
C TYR A 229 8.45 -2.36 14.46
N GLN A 230 9.35 -2.27 15.45
CA GLN A 230 9.08 -1.63 16.73
C GLN A 230 9.19 -0.10 16.62
N VAL A 231 8.33 0.48 15.79
CA VAL A 231 8.39 1.88 15.35
C VAL A 231 7.98 2.91 16.40
N ILE A 232 7.42 2.51 17.55
CA ILE A 232 6.97 3.41 18.63
C ILE A 232 7.90 3.31 19.84
N GLU A 233 8.54 4.42 20.20
CA GLU A 233 9.31 4.51 21.44
C GLU A 233 8.40 4.68 22.66
N ARG A 234 7.47 5.62 22.57
CA ARG A 234 6.53 5.97 23.64
C ARG A 234 5.24 6.55 23.10
N ALA A 235 4.15 6.47 23.85
CA ALA A 235 2.86 7.04 23.48
C ALA A 235 2.07 7.60 24.67
N GLY A 236 1.16 8.52 24.37
CA GLY A 236 0.19 9.10 25.29
C GLY A 236 -1.17 9.20 24.64
N ILE A 237 -2.23 8.93 25.40
CA ILE A 237 -3.62 8.94 24.94
C ILE A 237 -4.38 10.01 25.72
N ASP A 238 -5.11 10.86 25.01
CA ASP A 238 -6.05 11.83 25.56
C ASP A 238 -7.39 11.72 24.81
N GLY A 239 -8.36 11.05 25.45
CA GLY A 239 -9.68 10.80 24.88
C GLY A 239 -9.61 10.13 23.50
N ALA A 240 -10.03 10.85 22.47
CA ALA A 240 -10.10 10.39 21.08
C ALA A 240 -8.78 10.57 20.30
N ARG A 241 -7.71 10.99 20.97
CA ARG A 241 -6.40 11.27 20.37
C ARG A 241 -5.33 10.38 20.98
N ILE A 242 -4.40 9.93 20.14
CA ILE A 242 -3.11 9.38 20.57
C ILE A 242 -1.99 10.15 19.91
N VAL A 243 -0.96 10.46 20.70
CA VAL A 243 0.32 10.95 20.19
C VAL A 243 1.38 9.92 20.54
N SER A 244 2.23 9.57 19.57
CA SER A 244 3.33 8.64 19.82
C SER A 244 4.61 9.11 19.16
N LEU A 245 5.72 8.84 19.84
CA LEU A 245 7.06 9.19 19.42
C LEU A 245 7.68 8.02 18.68
N MET A 246 8.24 8.30 17.50
CA MET A 246 8.91 7.29 16.68
C MET A 246 10.19 6.82 17.37
N ALA A 247 10.45 5.52 17.30
CA ALA A 247 11.72 4.94 17.74
C ALA A 247 12.88 5.40 16.86
N ASP A 248 14.02 5.69 17.50
CA ASP A 248 15.27 6.02 16.82
C ASP A 248 16.03 4.75 16.42
N ASN A 249 16.92 4.88 15.43
CA ASN A 249 17.87 3.82 15.03
C ASN A 249 17.25 2.46 14.70
N LEU A 250 16.05 2.46 14.11
CA LEU A 250 15.47 1.25 13.55
C LEU A 250 16.45 0.65 12.52
N GLY A 251 16.63 -0.68 12.56
CA GLY A 251 17.44 -1.42 11.57
C GLY A 251 16.94 -1.24 10.12
N PRO A 252 17.56 -1.88 9.13
CA PRO A 252 17.08 -1.80 7.76
C PRO A 252 15.67 -2.39 7.63
N ASN A 253 14.83 -1.78 6.78
CA ASN A 253 13.46 -2.27 6.52
C ASN A 253 13.48 -3.54 5.66
N ALA A 254 14.33 -3.57 4.65
CA ALA A 254 14.54 -4.68 3.72
C ALA A 254 15.95 -5.27 3.87
N ALA A 255 16.20 -6.43 3.26
CA ALA A 255 17.54 -7.04 3.26
C ALA A 255 18.63 -6.10 2.71
N ASP A 256 18.30 -5.37 1.65
CA ASP A 256 19.11 -4.27 1.15
C ASP A 256 18.71 -2.96 1.83
N ALA A 257 19.61 -2.40 2.64
CA ALA A 257 19.41 -1.13 3.32
C ALA A 257 19.31 0.07 2.36
N ASN A 258 19.75 -0.07 1.11
CA ASN A 258 19.66 0.95 0.07
C ASN A 258 18.42 0.80 -0.82
N ALA A 259 17.57 -0.19 -0.57
CA ALA A 259 16.31 -0.36 -1.28
C ALA A 259 15.50 0.93 -1.34
N GLN A 260 14.90 1.19 -2.50
CA GLN A 260 14.04 2.35 -2.66
C GLN A 260 12.72 2.11 -1.92
N GLU A 261 12.31 3.08 -1.11
CA GLU A 261 10.99 3.15 -0.50
C GLU A 261 10.21 4.30 -1.15
N LEU A 262 9.05 4.03 -1.73
CA LEU A 262 8.22 5.02 -2.42
C LEU A 262 7.07 5.53 -1.54
N THR A 263 6.63 4.73 -0.57
CA THR A 263 5.54 5.06 0.36
C THR A 263 6.01 5.29 1.80
N SER A 264 7.31 5.18 2.05
CA SER A 264 7.92 5.24 3.40
C SER A 264 7.24 4.27 4.39
N PRO A 265 7.31 2.94 4.17
CA PRO A 265 6.50 1.95 4.88
C PRO A 265 6.51 2.07 6.40
N ARG A 266 7.66 2.39 7.02
CA ARG A 266 7.78 2.50 8.48
C ARG A 266 7.21 3.80 9.06
N LEU A 267 7.21 4.88 8.28
CA LEU A 267 6.49 6.10 8.68
C LEU A 267 4.99 5.85 8.69
N PHE A 268 4.51 5.09 7.70
CA PHE A 268 3.12 4.70 7.63
C PHE A 268 2.76 3.68 8.73
N GLU A 269 3.63 2.71 8.98
CA GLU A 269 3.47 1.71 10.04
C GLU A 269 3.34 2.37 11.41
N HIS A 270 4.07 3.44 11.66
CA HIS A 270 3.93 4.22 12.90
C HIS A 270 2.47 4.70 13.08
N LEU A 271 1.86 5.31 12.06
CA LEU A 271 0.47 5.77 12.13
C LEU A 271 -0.52 4.61 12.38
N VAL A 272 -0.29 3.48 11.71
CA VAL A 272 -1.11 2.27 11.83
C VAL A 272 -1.02 1.66 13.23
N GLN A 273 0.19 1.51 13.77
CA GLN A 273 0.41 0.98 15.11
C GLN A 273 -0.13 1.92 16.19
N SER A 274 -0.05 3.24 16.02
CA SER A 274 -0.63 4.20 16.96
C SER A 274 -2.16 4.07 17.03
N ALA A 275 -2.83 3.92 15.89
CA ALA A 275 -4.27 3.65 15.86
C ALA A 275 -4.62 2.31 16.55
N ALA A 276 -3.84 1.25 16.28
CA ALA A 276 -4.02 -0.04 16.96
C ALA A 276 -3.80 0.07 18.48
N LEU A 277 -2.83 0.87 18.91
CA LEU A 277 -2.52 1.09 20.32
C LEU A 277 -3.63 1.86 21.02
N TRP A 278 -4.20 2.89 20.37
CA TRP A 278 -5.38 3.57 20.87
C TRP A 278 -6.56 2.60 21.06
N SER A 279 -6.82 1.74 20.07
CA SER A 279 -7.89 0.74 20.14
C SER A 279 -7.66 -0.24 21.30
N LEU A 280 -6.44 -0.75 21.45
CA LEU A 280 -6.09 -1.67 22.53
C LEU A 280 -6.29 -1.03 23.91
N LYS A 281 -5.77 0.18 24.12
CA LYS A 281 -5.78 0.85 25.43
C LYS A 281 -7.17 1.39 25.80
N THR A 282 -7.95 1.83 24.82
CA THR A 282 -9.26 2.46 25.04
C THR A 282 -10.41 1.44 24.98
N LYS A 283 -10.29 0.38 24.18
CA LYS A 283 -11.34 -0.62 23.94
C LYS A 283 -11.00 -2.01 24.46
N GLY A 284 -9.77 -2.26 24.90
CA GLY A 284 -9.32 -3.57 25.35
C GLY A 284 -9.21 -4.61 24.23
N LYS A 285 -9.22 -4.18 22.97
CA LYS A 285 -9.18 -5.07 21.80
C LYS A 285 -8.17 -4.59 20.78
N MET A 286 -7.44 -5.53 20.20
CA MET A 286 -6.59 -5.25 19.04
C MET A 286 -7.46 -5.14 17.79
N ALA A 287 -7.13 -4.18 16.92
CA ALA A 287 -7.82 -3.96 15.67
C ALA A 287 -6.81 -4.06 14.52
N LEU A 288 -7.17 -4.81 13.48
CA LEU A 288 -6.33 -5.03 12.31
C LEU A 288 -6.67 -4.03 11.20
N PRO A 289 -5.69 -3.65 10.35
CA PRO A 289 -5.91 -2.78 9.21
C PRO A 289 -6.96 -3.34 8.24
N ALA A 290 -8.04 -2.59 7.99
CA ALA A 290 -9.07 -2.92 7.00
C ALA A 290 -8.85 -2.19 5.66
N GLY A 291 -8.29 -0.99 5.71
CA GLY A 291 -8.09 -0.14 4.55
C GLY A 291 -7.98 1.33 4.94
N TYR A 292 -7.86 2.21 3.96
CA TYR A 292 -7.86 3.65 4.17
C TYR A 292 -8.30 4.41 2.92
N ALA A 293 -8.80 5.63 3.13
CA ALA A 293 -9.24 6.47 2.02
C ALA A 293 -8.05 7.06 1.25
N LYS A 294 -7.04 7.59 1.94
CA LYS A 294 -5.86 8.19 1.29
C LYS A 294 -4.64 8.21 2.21
N ALA A 295 -3.49 7.82 1.66
CA ALA A 295 -2.17 8.02 2.26
C ALA A 295 -1.34 8.90 1.32
N THR A 296 -0.80 10.02 1.81
CA THR A 296 0.03 10.96 1.04
C THR A 296 1.40 11.08 1.70
N VAL A 297 2.46 10.98 0.89
CA VAL A 297 3.85 11.10 1.35
C VAL A 297 4.42 12.41 0.84
N TYR A 298 4.88 13.26 1.77
CA TYR A 298 5.38 14.61 1.47
C TYR A 298 6.89 14.69 1.57
N ARG A 299 7.49 13.88 2.45
CA ARG A 299 8.91 13.94 2.82
C ARG A 299 9.43 12.54 3.08
N SER A 300 10.70 12.29 2.74
CA SER A 300 11.37 11.04 3.12
C SER A 300 11.80 11.06 4.59
N PRO A 301 12.05 9.90 5.21
CA PRO A 301 12.60 9.84 6.58
C PRO A 301 13.92 10.60 6.73
N GLN A 302 14.75 10.64 5.68
CA GLN A 302 16.06 11.31 5.71
C GLN A 302 15.93 12.84 5.82
N GLU A 303 14.82 13.43 5.36
CA GLU A 303 14.56 14.86 5.49
C GLU A 303 14.35 15.30 6.96
N ALA A 304 14.14 14.36 7.88
CA ALA A 304 14.07 14.65 9.31
C ALA A 304 15.39 15.20 9.86
N ASP A 305 16.53 14.83 9.28
CA ASP A 305 17.86 15.32 9.68
C ASP A 305 18.08 15.28 11.21
N GLY A 306 17.75 14.14 11.82
CA GLY A 306 17.86 13.92 13.26
C GLY A 306 16.70 14.48 14.12
N ARG A 307 15.74 15.20 13.52
CA ARG A 307 14.52 15.61 14.24
C ARG A 307 13.66 14.40 14.58
N ARG A 308 13.05 14.44 15.77
CA ARG A 308 12.15 13.39 16.25
C ARG A 308 10.81 13.49 15.53
N LEU A 309 10.24 12.33 15.18
CA LEU A 309 8.96 12.22 14.49
C LEU A 309 7.87 11.75 15.44
N TYR A 310 6.71 12.40 15.38
CA TYR A 310 5.54 12.12 16.19
C TYR A 310 4.36 11.75 15.30
N ALA A 311 3.69 10.64 15.60
CA ALA A 311 2.40 10.35 15.04
C ALA A 311 1.34 11.07 15.87
N VAL A 312 0.47 11.83 15.21
CA VAL A 312 -0.73 12.44 15.77
C VAL A 312 -1.92 11.76 15.11
N VAL A 313 -2.66 10.97 15.89
CA VAL A 313 -3.79 10.19 15.38
C VAL A 313 -5.04 10.55 16.16
N ASN A 314 -6.12 10.86 15.43
CA ASN A 314 -7.42 11.19 16.00
C ASN A 314 -8.47 10.21 15.47
N THR A 315 -9.46 9.88 16.30
CA THR A 315 -10.63 9.12 15.87
C THR A 315 -11.92 9.88 16.13
N PRO A 316 -12.68 10.30 15.10
CA PRO A 316 -13.92 11.06 15.29
C PRO A 316 -15.12 10.20 15.67
N ASN A 317 -14.97 8.87 15.64
CA ASN A 317 -16.07 7.91 15.67
C ASN A 317 -15.71 6.66 16.51
N ASP A 318 -15.11 6.92 17.66
CA ASP A 318 -14.86 5.91 18.70
C ASP A 318 -14.03 4.70 18.25
N GLY A 319 -13.13 4.91 17.29
CA GLY A 319 -12.21 3.92 16.76
C GLY A 319 -12.68 3.22 15.48
N ALA A 320 -13.81 3.61 14.89
CA ALA A 320 -14.26 3.06 13.61
C ALA A 320 -13.39 3.54 12.43
N SER A 321 -12.90 4.77 12.49
CA SER A 321 -11.88 5.29 11.59
C SER A 321 -10.92 6.26 12.28
N TYR A 322 -9.79 6.52 11.63
CA TYR A 322 -8.72 7.37 12.14
C TYR A 322 -8.21 8.30 11.05
N ASP A 323 -7.90 9.53 11.43
CA ASP A 323 -7.14 10.48 10.63
C ASP A 323 -5.82 10.75 11.37
N ALA A 324 -4.72 10.62 10.64
CA ALA A 324 -3.39 10.54 11.21
C ALA A 324 -2.38 11.34 10.40
N GLN A 325 -1.45 11.98 11.11
CA GLN A 325 -0.33 12.69 10.51
C GLN A 325 0.95 12.31 11.23
N LEU A 326 2.04 12.16 10.48
CA LEU A 326 3.39 12.08 11.04
C LEU A 326 4.08 13.43 10.91
N VAL A 327 4.55 14.00 12.02
CA VAL A 327 5.07 15.37 12.09
C VAL A 327 6.42 15.41 12.83
N ASP A 328 7.34 16.28 12.41
CA ASP A 328 8.56 16.55 13.20
C ASP A 328 8.35 17.62 14.28
N THR A 329 9.41 17.91 15.04
CA THR A 329 9.40 18.91 16.12
C THR A 329 9.15 20.34 15.66
N ASP A 330 9.31 20.63 14.36
CA ASP A 330 9.07 21.96 13.78
C ASP A 330 7.68 22.06 13.13
N GLY A 331 6.87 20.99 13.23
CA GLY A 331 5.55 20.94 12.62
C GLY A 331 5.55 20.49 11.16
N ASN A 332 6.67 20.04 10.56
CA ASN A 332 6.67 19.57 9.18
C ASN A 332 5.98 18.20 9.08
N VAL A 333 5.01 18.05 8.17
CA VAL A 333 4.27 16.79 7.99
C VAL A 333 4.95 15.88 6.97
N TYR A 334 5.24 14.65 7.34
CA TYR A 334 5.91 13.66 6.47
C TYR A 334 4.91 12.79 5.73
N VAL A 335 3.89 12.34 6.45
CA VAL A 335 2.84 11.46 5.93
C VAL A 335 1.50 11.93 6.49
N THR A 336 0.46 11.90 5.66
CA THR A 336 -0.93 11.99 6.11
C THR A 336 -1.68 10.75 5.69
N LEU A 337 -2.44 10.19 6.62
CA LEU A 337 -3.32 9.06 6.44
C LEU A 337 -4.73 9.48 6.81
N ALA A 338 -5.63 9.48 5.83
CA ALA A 338 -7.02 9.88 5.99
C ALA A 338 -7.95 8.66 5.90
N GLY A 339 -8.95 8.64 6.77
CA GLY A 339 -10.00 7.62 6.78
C GLY A 339 -9.47 6.20 6.94
N TYR A 340 -8.43 6.00 7.76
CA TYR A 340 -7.93 4.67 8.08
C TYR A 340 -8.97 3.89 8.87
N GLN A 341 -9.27 2.66 8.44
CA GLN A 341 -10.29 1.82 9.01
C GLN A 341 -9.66 0.55 9.57
N THR A 342 -10.24 0.07 10.67
CA THR A 342 -9.82 -1.17 11.32
C THR A 342 -10.98 -2.14 11.47
N VAL A 343 -10.67 -3.43 11.46
CA VAL A 343 -11.60 -4.51 11.82
C VAL A 343 -11.14 -5.13 13.14
N SER A 344 -12.08 -5.39 14.04
CA SER A 344 -11.76 -6.08 15.29
C SER A 344 -11.31 -7.51 15.01
N MET A 345 -10.30 -7.99 15.74
CA MET A 345 -10.05 -9.42 15.81
C MET A 345 -11.19 -10.08 16.60
N SER A 346 -11.81 -11.09 16.00
CA SER A 346 -12.88 -11.90 16.60
C SER A 346 -12.37 -12.80 17.71
#